data_AF-A0A0C1JJ35-F1
#
_entry.id   AF-A0A0C1JJ35-F1
#
_cell.length_a   1.000
_cell.length_b   1.000
_cell.length_c   1.000
_cell.angle_alpha   90.00
_cell.angle_beta   90.00
_cell.angle_gamma   90.00
#
_symmetry.space_group_name_H-M   'P 1'
#
loop_
_entity.id
_entity.type
_entity.pdbx_description
1 polymer ?
#
loop_
_entity_poly.entity_id
_entity_poly.type
_entity_poly.pdbx_seq_one_letter_code
_entity_poly.pdbx_strand_id
1 'polypeptide(L)'
;MCLASAALALVLGVASSMTAGSAAVSLVVFAVFVGFLIRGLRQSYPHDVLGLCNVVTLTRTAMVAFLAGAVLAPAVNPWLMFSVATLAFSLDGVDGWLARRSGLTSRFGARFDMETDALLGAVLATWLLASGKTGPEILVLGFMRYAFCLAGFLFPALQADLPASFRRKAICVVQIGALIALLFPLTPDIAVVPVSFLAAALLTWSFLVDINWLLRRTE
;
A
#
# COMPACT_ATOMS: atom_id res chain seq x y z
N MET A 1 -3.54 20.36 -8.77
CA MET A 1 -4.00 19.01 -8.35
C MET A 1 -5.22 18.52 -9.11
N CYS A 2 -6.33 19.27 -9.17
CA CYS A 2 -7.56 18.79 -9.83
C CYS A 2 -7.37 18.35 -11.29
N LEU A 3 -6.58 19.09 -12.09
CA LEU A 3 -6.27 18.70 -13.47
C LEU A 3 -5.45 17.41 -13.55
N ALA A 4 -4.43 17.27 -12.70
CA ALA A 4 -3.59 16.06 -12.66
C ALA A 4 -4.39 14.83 -12.20
N SER A 5 -5.26 14.97 -11.20
CA SER A 5 -6.13 13.88 -10.75
C SER A 5 -7.18 13.50 -11.81
N ALA A 6 -7.74 14.48 -12.54
CA ALA A 6 -8.68 14.20 -13.63
C ALA A 6 -7.99 13.49 -14.80
N ALA A 7 -6.79 13.93 -15.18
CA ALA A 7 -5.99 13.27 -16.21
C ALA A 7 -5.62 11.83 -15.81
N LEU A 8 -5.19 11.62 -14.56
CA LEU A 8 -4.90 10.28 -14.04
C LEU A 8 -6.16 9.40 -13.97
N ALA A 9 -7.31 9.95 -13.57
CA ALA A 9 -8.58 9.20 -13.57
C ALA A 9 -8.98 8.77 -14.99
N LEU A 10 -8.77 9.63 -15.99
CA LEU A 10 -9.02 9.28 -17.39
C LEU A 10 -8.09 8.15 -17.86
N VAL A 11 -6.78 8.28 -17.64
CA VAL A 11 -5.79 7.25 -18.00
C VAL A 11 -6.09 5.93 -17.29
N LEU A 12 -6.39 5.99 -16.00
CA LEU A 12 -6.77 4.84 -15.19
C LEU A 12 -8.05 4.17 -15.72
N GLY A 13 -9.06 4.96 -16.09
CA GLY A 13 -10.32 4.47 -16.61
C GLY A 13 -10.16 3.76 -17.95
N VAL A 14 -9.38 4.34 -18.86
CA VAL A 14 -9.08 3.72 -20.16
C VAL A 14 -8.26 2.45 -19.95
N ALA A 15 -7.16 2.51 -19.20
CA ALA A 15 -6.30 1.35 -18.96
C ALA A 15 -7.06 0.20 -18.30
N SER A 16 -7.83 0.48 -17.23
CA SER A 16 -8.60 -0.55 -16.52
C SER A 16 -9.69 -1.16 -17.40
N SER A 17 -10.37 -0.35 -18.22
CA SER A 17 -11.38 -0.88 -19.15
C SER A 17 -10.76 -1.81 -20.19
N MET A 18 -9.57 -1.46 -20.71
CA MET A 18 -8.86 -2.28 -21.70
C MET A 18 -8.29 -3.58 -21.11
N THR A 19 -7.83 -3.57 -19.86
CA THR A 19 -7.15 -4.73 -19.25
C THR A 19 -8.06 -5.62 -18.42
N ALA A 20 -9.00 -5.02 -17.70
CA ALA A 20 -9.86 -5.69 -16.72
C ALA A 20 -11.33 -5.76 -17.16
N GLY A 21 -11.67 -5.19 -18.32
CA GLY A 21 -13.04 -5.12 -18.86
C GLY A 21 -13.96 -4.16 -18.09
N SER A 22 -13.53 -3.63 -16.95
CA SER A 22 -14.26 -2.65 -16.15
C SER A 22 -13.28 -1.72 -15.44
N ALA A 23 -13.61 -0.43 -15.43
CA ALA A 23 -12.89 0.58 -14.67
C ALA A 23 -13.54 0.91 -13.31
N ALA A 24 -14.70 0.33 -13.00
CA ALA A 24 -15.53 0.77 -11.88
C ALA A 24 -14.76 0.69 -10.55
N VAL A 25 -14.14 -0.45 -10.25
CA VAL A 25 -13.41 -0.65 -8.99
C VAL A 25 -12.18 0.24 -8.93
N SER A 26 -11.38 0.31 -10.00
CA SER A 26 -10.21 1.18 -10.07
C SER A 26 -10.57 2.65 -9.83
N LEU A 27 -11.63 3.14 -10.47
CA LEU A 27 -12.07 4.53 -10.33
C LEU A 27 -12.64 4.82 -8.95
N VAL A 28 -13.39 3.89 -8.35
CA VAL A 28 -13.90 4.04 -6.99
C VAL A 28 -12.76 4.09 -5.98
N VAL A 29 -11.82 3.14 -6.04
CA VAL A 29 -10.65 3.11 -5.16
C VAL A 29 -9.82 4.38 -5.31
N PHE A 30 -9.56 4.81 -6.54
CA PHE A 30 -8.83 6.04 -6.80
C PHE A 30 -9.56 7.27 -6.27
N ALA A 31 -10.86 7.40 -6.51
CA ALA A 31 -11.67 8.52 -6.04
C ALA A 31 -11.72 8.62 -4.51
N VAL A 32 -11.83 7.48 -3.82
CA VAL A 32 -11.81 7.42 -2.35
C VAL A 32 -10.47 7.91 -1.81
N PHE A 33 -9.35 7.38 -2.33
CA PHE A 33 -8.02 7.78 -1.87
C PHE A 33 -7.69 9.24 -2.22
N VAL A 34 -8.03 9.71 -3.43
CA VAL A 34 -7.88 11.11 -3.80
C VAL A 34 -8.76 12.02 -2.94
N GLY A 35 -9.97 11.57 -2.58
CA GLY A 35 -10.84 12.28 -1.64
C GLY A 35 -10.19 12.45 -0.26
N PHE A 36 -9.60 11.38 0.29
CA PHE A 36 -8.83 11.46 1.54
C PHE A 36 -7.59 12.35 1.40
N LEU A 37 -6.87 12.26 0.28
CA LEU A 37 -5.72 13.12 -0.01
C LEU A 37 -6.11 14.60 0.00
N ILE A 38 -7.12 14.98 -0.77
CA ILE A 38 -7.61 16.36 -0.86
C ILE A 38 -8.10 16.86 0.50
N ARG A 39 -8.86 16.03 1.23
CA ARG A 39 -9.38 16.41 2.56
C ARG A 39 -8.24 16.65 3.53
N GLY A 40 -7.27 15.75 3.61
CA GLY A 40 -6.15 15.91 4.53
C GLY A 40 -5.18 17.02 4.13
N LEU A 41 -5.01 17.27 2.83
CA LEU A 41 -4.25 18.43 2.37
C LEU A 41 -4.91 19.74 2.79
N ARG A 42 -6.24 19.86 2.65
CA ARG A 42 -7.00 21.05 3.08
C ARG A 42 -6.96 21.28 4.60
N GLN A 43 -6.82 20.22 5.39
CA GLN A 43 -6.90 20.30 6.85
C GLN A 43 -5.55 20.42 7.54
N SER A 44 -4.48 19.87 6.96
CA SER A 44 -3.25 19.61 7.72
C SER A 44 -1.96 19.75 6.91
N TYR A 45 -2.02 20.22 5.65
CA TYR A 45 -0.81 20.45 4.87
C TYR A 45 -0.21 21.80 5.21
N PRO A 46 1.02 21.84 5.76
CA PRO A 46 1.61 23.07 6.28
C PRO A 46 2.35 23.90 5.21
N HIS A 47 2.32 23.48 3.94
CA HIS A 47 3.11 24.09 2.87
C HIS A 47 2.20 24.76 1.83
N ASP A 48 2.56 25.97 1.39
CA ASP A 48 1.79 26.74 0.41
C ASP A 48 1.89 26.20 -1.02
N VAL A 49 2.84 25.28 -1.26
CA VAL A 49 3.14 24.73 -2.58
C VAL A 49 2.98 23.21 -2.58
N LEU A 50 2.25 22.71 -3.59
CA LEU A 50 2.17 21.30 -3.90
C LEU A 50 3.41 20.89 -4.70
N GLY A 51 4.37 20.25 -4.04
CA GLY A 51 5.60 19.78 -4.68
C GLY A 51 5.41 18.53 -5.55
N LEU A 52 6.46 18.18 -6.30
CA LEU A 52 6.54 16.97 -7.14
C LEU A 52 6.22 15.68 -6.36
N CYS A 53 6.48 15.64 -5.06
CA CYS A 53 6.11 14.52 -4.19
C CYS A 53 4.60 14.18 -4.29
N ASN A 54 3.72 15.18 -4.28
CA ASN A 54 2.27 14.95 -4.37
C ASN A 54 1.85 14.37 -5.73
N VAL A 55 2.57 14.73 -6.81
CA VAL A 55 2.32 14.17 -8.13
C VAL A 55 2.73 12.70 -8.16
N VAL A 56 3.92 12.36 -7.64
CA VAL A 56 4.39 10.97 -7.55
C VAL A 56 3.45 10.13 -6.69
N THR A 57 3.04 10.65 -5.53
CA THR A 57 2.07 9.99 -4.65
C THR A 57 0.73 9.75 -5.35
N LEU A 58 0.17 10.75 -6.07
CA LEU A 58 -1.05 10.59 -6.87
C LEU A 58 -0.90 9.52 -7.97
N THR A 59 0.23 9.53 -8.67
CA THR A 59 0.53 8.52 -9.70
C THR A 59 0.62 7.13 -9.08
N ARG A 60 1.27 6.98 -7.92
CA ARG A 60 1.34 5.70 -7.19
C ARG A 60 -0.07 5.25 -6.77
N THR A 61 -0.89 6.15 -6.23
CA THR A 61 -2.28 5.84 -5.87
C THR A 61 -3.08 5.36 -7.10
N ALA A 62 -2.90 5.97 -8.27
CA ALA A 62 -3.53 5.52 -9.51
C ALA A 62 -3.07 4.10 -9.91
N MET A 63 -1.77 3.79 -9.77
CA MET A 63 -1.23 2.45 -10.02
C MET A 63 -1.81 1.41 -9.06
N VAL A 64 -1.88 1.71 -7.77
CA VAL A 64 -2.47 0.79 -6.78
C VAL A 64 -3.97 0.59 -7.04
N ALA A 65 -4.69 1.65 -7.41
CA ALA A 65 -6.09 1.55 -7.78
C ALA A 65 -6.32 0.72 -9.06
N PHE A 66 -5.43 0.84 -10.05
CA PHE A 66 -5.43 -0.03 -11.23
C PHE A 66 -5.28 -1.50 -10.84
N LEU A 67 -4.30 -1.81 -9.99
CA LEU A 67 -4.08 -3.17 -9.49
C LEU A 67 -5.31 -3.69 -8.72
N ALA A 68 -5.96 -2.84 -7.92
CA ALA A 68 -7.16 -3.22 -7.17
C ALA A 68 -8.33 -3.62 -8.10
N GLY A 69 -8.56 -2.88 -9.19
CA GLY A 69 -9.56 -3.27 -10.18
C GLY A 69 -9.17 -4.52 -10.96
N ALA A 70 -7.87 -4.68 -11.26
CA ALA A 70 -7.34 -5.85 -11.95
C ALA A 70 -7.57 -7.16 -11.16
N VAL A 71 -7.54 -7.12 -9.81
CA VAL A 71 -7.81 -8.30 -8.96
C VAL A 71 -9.15 -8.97 -9.23
N LEU A 72 -10.17 -8.20 -9.60
CA LEU A 72 -11.52 -8.73 -9.84
C LEU A 72 -11.73 -9.18 -11.27
N ALA A 73 -10.77 -8.94 -12.16
CA ALA A 73 -10.89 -9.29 -13.56
C ALA A 73 -10.36 -10.70 -13.84
N PRO A 74 -11.07 -11.48 -14.68
CA PRO A 74 -10.58 -12.77 -15.10
C PRO A 74 -9.32 -12.61 -15.96
N ALA A 75 -8.27 -13.34 -15.62
CA ALA A 75 -7.07 -13.55 -16.45
C ALA A 75 -6.24 -12.30 -16.81
N VAL A 76 -6.05 -11.35 -15.87
CA VAL A 76 -5.06 -10.27 -16.07
C VAL A 76 -3.65 -10.87 -16.12
N ASN A 77 -2.83 -10.36 -17.06
CA ASN A 77 -1.46 -10.83 -17.27
C ASN A 77 -0.60 -10.66 -15.99
N PRO A 78 -0.02 -11.75 -15.43
CA PRO A 78 0.84 -11.69 -14.24
C PRO A 78 2.05 -10.77 -14.39
N TRP A 79 2.62 -10.64 -15.59
CA TRP A 79 3.72 -9.72 -15.87
C TRP A 79 3.30 -8.26 -15.73
N LEU A 80 2.05 -7.93 -16.09
CA LEU A 80 1.51 -6.59 -15.91
C LEU A 80 1.34 -6.26 -14.42
N MET A 81 0.74 -7.19 -13.66
CA MET A 81 0.59 -7.06 -12.21
C MET A 81 1.95 -6.85 -11.54
N PHE A 82 2.93 -7.71 -11.86
CA PHE A 82 4.29 -7.61 -11.34
C PHE A 82 4.96 -6.26 -11.69
N SER A 83 4.88 -5.84 -12.95
CA SER A 83 5.54 -4.62 -13.43
C SER A 83 4.95 -3.37 -12.77
N VAL A 84 3.62 -3.27 -12.71
CA VAL A 84 2.94 -2.12 -12.10
C VAL A 84 3.16 -2.09 -10.59
N ALA A 85 3.12 -3.25 -9.91
CA ALA A 85 3.41 -3.33 -8.47
C ALA A 85 4.86 -2.90 -8.16
N THR A 86 5.82 -3.37 -8.96
CA THR A 86 7.24 -3.03 -8.80
C THR A 86 7.47 -1.54 -9.04
N LEU A 87 6.85 -0.96 -10.06
CA LEU A 87 6.92 0.48 -10.33
C LEU A 87 6.31 1.30 -9.20
N ALA A 88 5.11 0.93 -8.72
CA ALA A 88 4.45 1.61 -7.62
C ALA A 88 5.30 1.59 -6.34
N PHE A 89 5.88 0.44 -5.99
CA PHE A 89 6.78 0.29 -4.84
C PHE A 89 8.11 1.03 -5.01
N SER A 90 8.65 1.09 -6.22
CA SER A 90 9.89 1.84 -6.49
C SER A 90 9.69 3.35 -6.36
N LEU A 91 8.51 3.85 -6.74
CA LEU A 91 8.17 5.27 -6.65
C LEU A 91 8.00 5.77 -5.20
N ASP A 92 7.65 4.89 -4.25
CA ASP A 92 7.60 5.19 -2.81
C ASP A 92 8.98 5.62 -2.25
N GLY A 93 10.06 4.99 -2.73
CA GLY A 93 11.41 5.43 -2.37
C GLY A 93 11.73 6.85 -2.88
N VAL A 94 11.19 7.19 -4.06
CA VAL A 94 11.48 8.43 -4.78
C VAL A 94 10.71 9.60 -4.19
N ASP A 95 9.41 9.46 -3.87
CA ASP A 95 8.63 10.56 -3.27
C ASP A 95 9.15 10.93 -1.88
N GLY A 96 9.55 9.95 -1.07
CA GLY A 96 10.18 10.16 0.23
C GLY A 96 11.55 10.84 0.13
N TRP A 97 12.35 10.52 -0.90
CA TRP A 97 13.62 11.21 -1.16
C TRP A 97 13.40 12.66 -1.63
N LEU A 98 12.45 12.88 -2.54
CA LEU A 98 12.08 14.22 -3.03
C LEU A 98 11.53 15.09 -1.90
N ALA A 99 10.67 14.54 -1.03
CA ALA A 99 10.10 15.28 0.09
C ALA A 99 11.19 15.72 1.09
N ARG A 100 12.17 14.86 1.38
CA ARG A 100 13.33 15.21 2.23
C ARG A 100 14.21 16.27 1.58
N ARG A 101 14.49 16.15 0.28
CA ARG A 101 15.35 17.09 -0.45
C ARG A 101 14.72 18.48 -0.58
N SER A 102 13.40 18.53 -0.77
CA SER A 102 12.66 19.78 -0.97
C SER A 102 12.14 20.40 0.33
N GLY A 103 12.40 19.80 1.50
CA GLY A 103 11.88 20.28 2.79
C GLY A 103 10.36 20.18 2.95
N LEU A 104 9.69 19.42 2.08
CA LEU A 104 8.21 19.31 2.03
C LEU A 104 7.68 18.10 2.82
N THR A 105 8.42 17.63 3.83
CA THR A 105 7.96 16.55 4.69
C THR A 105 6.75 17.00 5.53
N SER A 106 5.72 16.16 5.63
CA SER A 106 4.54 16.43 6.47
C SER A 106 4.06 15.17 7.17
N ARG A 107 3.48 15.30 8.38
CA ARG A 107 2.85 14.16 9.09
C ARG A 107 1.71 13.55 8.29
N PHE A 108 0.94 14.39 7.60
CA PHE A 108 -0.15 13.94 6.74
C PHE A 108 0.36 13.10 5.57
N GLY A 109 1.37 13.59 4.84
CA GLY A 109 2.00 12.86 3.74
C GLY A 109 2.50 11.49 4.19
N ALA A 110 3.21 11.41 5.33
CA ALA A 110 3.68 10.13 5.86
C ALA A 110 2.56 9.15 6.25
N ARG A 111 1.39 9.64 6.67
CA ARG A 111 0.23 8.78 6.94
C ARG A 111 -0.43 8.30 5.64
N PHE A 112 -0.59 9.19 4.66
CA PHE A 112 -1.19 8.85 3.37
C PHE A 112 -0.32 7.85 2.58
N ASP A 113 0.99 8.06 2.63
CA ASP A 113 2.02 7.15 2.12
C ASP A 113 1.84 5.73 2.68
N MET A 114 1.78 5.64 4.02
CA MET A 114 1.56 4.39 4.74
C MET A 114 0.23 3.71 4.40
N GLU A 115 -0.85 4.46 4.16
CA GLU A 115 -2.14 3.88 3.70
C GLU A 115 -2.07 3.37 2.26
N THR A 116 -1.33 4.06 1.38
CA THR A 116 -1.15 3.65 -0.01
C THR A 116 -0.35 2.36 -0.09
N ASP A 117 0.69 2.23 0.73
CA ASP A 117 1.49 1.00 0.85
C ASP A 117 0.70 -0.17 1.46
N ALA A 118 -0.13 0.11 2.46
CA ALA A 118 -1.02 -0.90 3.03
C ALA A 118 -2.05 -1.40 2.01
N LEU A 119 -2.61 -0.49 1.20
CA LEU A 119 -3.52 -0.87 0.12
C LEU A 119 -2.77 -1.70 -0.93
N LEU A 120 -1.56 -1.32 -1.32
CA LEU A 120 -0.73 -2.10 -2.23
C LEU A 120 -0.53 -3.52 -1.68
N GLY A 121 -0.10 -3.65 -0.41
CA GLY A 121 0.06 -4.94 0.25
C GLY A 121 -1.21 -5.79 0.22
N ALA A 122 -2.37 -5.22 0.55
CA ALA A 122 -3.64 -5.92 0.53
C ALA A 122 -4.06 -6.38 -0.87
N VAL A 123 -3.88 -5.54 -1.88
CA VAL A 123 -4.16 -5.86 -3.28
C VAL A 123 -3.28 -7.01 -3.76
N LEU A 124 -1.97 -6.96 -3.49
CA LEU A 124 -1.03 -8.02 -3.89
C LEU A 124 -1.31 -9.34 -3.17
N ALA A 125 -1.58 -9.29 -1.86
CA ALA A 125 -1.94 -10.49 -1.09
C ALA A 125 -3.24 -11.13 -1.59
N THR A 126 -4.24 -10.31 -1.92
CA THR A 126 -5.53 -10.79 -2.46
C THR A 126 -5.34 -11.41 -3.84
N TRP A 127 -4.54 -10.78 -4.72
CA TRP A 127 -4.18 -11.36 -6.01
C TRP A 127 -3.49 -12.72 -5.87
N LEU A 128 -2.49 -12.82 -4.98
CA LEU A 128 -1.72 -14.05 -4.76
C LEU A 128 -2.62 -15.18 -4.24
N LEU A 129 -3.52 -14.88 -3.30
CA LEU A 129 -4.53 -15.83 -2.83
C LEU A 129 -5.46 -16.27 -3.97
N ALA A 130 -6.00 -15.33 -4.74
CA ALA A 130 -6.91 -15.61 -5.85
C ALA A 130 -6.23 -16.41 -6.98
N SER A 131 -4.92 -16.23 -7.16
CA SER A 131 -4.14 -16.99 -8.15
C SER A 131 -3.93 -18.46 -7.80
N GLY A 132 -4.22 -18.86 -6.55
CA GLY A 132 -4.01 -20.22 -6.05
C GLY A 132 -2.53 -20.59 -5.81
N LYS A 133 -1.58 -19.66 -6.02
CA LYS A 133 -0.15 -19.91 -5.77
C LYS A 133 0.20 -19.99 -4.29
N THR A 134 -0.53 -19.28 -3.44
CA THR A 134 -0.29 -19.18 -1.99
C THR A 134 -1.54 -19.56 -1.21
N GLY A 135 -1.38 -20.00 0.04
CA GLY A 135 -2.52 -20.20 0.93
C GLY A 135 -3.00 -18.90 1.59
N PRO A 136 -4.05 -19.00 2.43
CA PRO A 136 -4.63 -17.85 3.15
C PRO A 136 -3.66 -17.09 4.05
N GLU A 137 -2.54 -17.70 4.44
CA GLU A 137 -1.49 -17.07 5.26
C GLU A 137 -0.94 -15.79 4.61
N ILE A 138 -0.98 -15.67 3.28
CA ILE A 138 -0.50 -14.48 2.57
C ILE A 138 -1.29 -13.22 2.95
N LEU A 139 -2.55 -13.38 3.38
CA LEU A 139 -3.40 -12.26 3.79
C LEU A 139 -2.84 -11.55 5.03
N VAL A 140 -2.03 -12.22 5.85
CA VAL A 140 -1.31 -11.57 6.95
C VAL A 140 -0.45 -10.42 6.43
N LEU A 141 0.24 -10.63 5.30
CA LEU A 141 1.07 -9.61 4.66
C LEU A 141 0.25 -8.47 4.03
N GLY A 142 -1.04 -8.64 3.78
CA GLY A 142 -1.88 -7.59 3.21
C GLY A 142 -2.69 -6.81 4.25
N PHE A 143 -3.17 -7.52 5.28
CA PHE A 143 -4.26 -7.05 6.11
C PHE A 143 -3.88 -6.81 7.58
N MET A 144 -2.65 -7.11 7.99
CA MET A 144 -2.22 -6.91 9.40
C MET A 144 -2.42 -5.47 9.88
N ARG A 145 -2.17 -4.46 9.03
CA ARG A 145 -2.43 -3.05 9.37
C ARG A 145 -3.91 -2.81 9.66
N TYR A 146 -4.79 -3.28 8.78
CA TYR A 146 -6.23 -3.09 8.93
C TYR A 146 -6.75 -3.82 10.17
N ALA A 147 -6.25 -5.04 10.43
CA ALA A 147 -6.53 -5.78 11.64
C ALA A 147 -6.09 -5.02 12.90
N PHE A 148 -4.89 -4.41 12.91
CA PHE A 148 -4.40 -3.59 14.01
C PHE A 148 -5.27 -2.35 14.25
N CYS A 149 -5.65 -1.63 13.18
CA CYS A 149 -6.57 -0.49 13.28
C CYS A 149 -7.94 -0.91 13.82
N LEU A 150 -8.48 -2.06 13.36
CA LEU A 150 -9.74 -2.60 13.85
C LEU A 150 -9.66 -3.01 15.32
N ALA A 151 -8.56 -3.66 15.72
CA ALA A 151 -8.30 -4.01 17.11
C ALA A 151 -8.24 -2.76 18.01
N GLY A 152 -7.78 -1.62 17.48
CA GLY A 152 -7.80 -0.34 18.18
C GLY A 152 -9.19 0.16 18.59
N PHE A 153 -10.27 -0.27 17.92
CA PHE A 153 -11.62 0.05 18.38
C PHE A 153 -12.04 -0.76 19.60
N LEU A 154 -11.52 -1.98 19.76
CA LEU A 154 -11.78 -2.85 20.91
C LEU A 154 -10.84 -2.53 22.08
N PHE A 155 -9.60 -2.17 21.77
CA PHE A 155 -8.55 -1.85 22.75
C PHE A 155 -8.02 -0.43 22.48
N PRO A 156 -8.61 0.60 23.13
CA PRO A 156 -8.21 2.01 22.92
C PRO A 156 -6.72 2.28 23.14
N ALA A 157 -6.06 1.48 23.99
CA ALA A 157 -4.61 1.48 24.20
C ALA A 157 -3.79 1.38 22.89
N LEU A 158 -4.33 0.67 21.88
CA LEU A 158 -3.65 0.49 20.59
C LEU A 158 -3.71 1.72 19.68
N GLN A 159 -4.53 2.72 20.01
CA GLN A 159 -4.67 3.94 19.22
C GLN A 159 -3.58 5.00 19.54
N ALA A 160 -2.75 4.77 20.56
CA ALA A 160 -1.71 5.71 20.93
C ALA A 160 -0.61 5.82 19.85
N ASP A 161 -0.03 7.01 19.70
CA ASP A 161 1.02 7.28 18.70
C ASP A 161 2.29 6.46 19.03
N LEU A 162 2.71 5.62 18.07
CA LEU A 162 3.95 4.84 18.16
C LEU A 162 5.17 5.66 17.67
N PRO A 163 6.30 5.70 18.40
CA PRO A 163 7.48 6.48 18.04
C PRO A 163 8.12 5.96 16.76
N ALA A 164 8.66 6.85 15.92
CA ALA A 164 9.29 6.48 14.66
C ALA A 164 10.29 5.31 14.84
N SER A 165 10.16 4.25 14.03
CA SER A 165 10.97 3.04 14.17
C SER A 165 11.51 2.58 12.82
N PHE A 166 12.84 2.48 12.72
CA PHE A 166 13.50 1.94 11.54
C PHE A 166 13.08 0.49 11.27
N ARG A 167 12.92 -0.32 12.32
CA ARG A 167 12.44 -1.70 12.25
C ARG A 167 11.12 -1.82 11.49
N ARG A 168 10.12 -1.02 11.87
CA ARG A 168 8.79 -1.04 11.23
C ARG A 168 8.87 -0.69 9.75
N LYS A 169 9.68 0.32 9.42
CA LYS A 169 9.93 0.73 8.03
C LYS A 169 10.61 -0.39 7.23
N ALA A 170 11.66 -1.00 7.77
CA ALA A 170 12.38 -2.09 7.12
C ALA A 170 11.49 -3.32 6.90
N ILE A 171 10.69 -3.69 7.89
CA ILE A 171 9.77 -4.84 7.78
C ILE A 171 8.66 -4.57 6.75
N CYS A 172 8.15 -3.34 6.66
CA CYS A 172 7.19 -2.95 5.61
C CYS A 172 7.78 -3.12 4.20
N VAL A 173 9.02 -2.67 3.99
CA VAL A 173 9.76 -2.84 2.73
C VAL A 173 9.97 -4.33 2.42
N VAL A 174 10.36 -5.13 3.41
CA VAL A 174 10.55 -6.59 3.25
C VAL A 174 9.22 -7.29 2.93
N GLN A 175 8.12 -6.90 3.58
CA GLN A 175 6.78 -7.43 3.36
C GLN A 175 6.29 -7.18 1.93
N ILE A 176 6.32 -5.92 1.47
CA ILE A 176 5.89 -5.58 0.10
C ILE A 176 6.84 -6.21 -0.93
N GLY A 177 8.16 -6.20 -0.65
CA GLY A 177 9.15 -6.89 -1.47
C GLY A 177 8.90 -8.40 -1.59
N ALA A 178 8.52 -9.06 -0.50
CA ALA A 178 8.15 -10.48 -0.51
C ALA A 178 6.89 -10.73 -1.35
N LEU A 179 5.85 -9.89 -1.22
CA LEU A 179 4.65 -9.97 -2.06
C LEU A 179 4.99 -9.80 -3.56
N ILE A 180 5.84 -8.82 -3.90
CA ILE A 180 6.29 -8.60 -5.28
C ILE A 180 7.12 -9.79 -5.79
N ALA A 181 8.01 -10.35 -4.95
CA ALA A 181 8.78 -11.54 -5.30
C ALA A 181 7.88 -12.76 -5.53
N LEU A 182 6.84 -12.96 -4.72
CA LEU A 182 5.87 -14.03 -4.92
C LEU A 182 4.98 -13.81 -6.15
N LEU A 183 4.73 -12.56 -6.51
CA LEU A 183 3.99 -12.17 -7.71
C LEU A 183 4.78 -12.40 -9.01
N PHE A 184 6.12 -12.41 -8.92
CA PHE A 184 6.98 -12.60 -10.08
C PHE A 184 6.64 -13.92 -10.80
N PRO A 185 6.33 -13.89 -12.11
CA PRO A 185 5.80 -15.07 -12.80
C PRO A 185 6.73 -16.29 -12.82
N LEU A 186 8.04 -16.07 -12.69
CA LEU A 186 9.06 -17.14 -12.71
C LEU A 186 9.53 -17.55 -11.31
N THR A 187 8.83 -17.16 -10.25
CA THR A 187 9.17 -17.58 -8.89
C THR A 187 9.03 -19.09 -8.74
N PRO A 188 10.08 -19.81 -8.31
CA PRO A 188 10.01 -21.26 -8.13
C PRO A 188 9.00 -21.64 -7.04
N ASP A 189 8.22 -22.69 -7.28
CA ASP A 189 7.18 -23.16 -6.32
C ASP A 189 7.77 -23.49 -4.95
N ILE A 190 9.00 -24.03 -4.91
CA ILE A 190 9.72 -24.34 -3.67
C ILE A 190 10.01 -23.11 -2.80
N ALA A 191 10.04 -21.91 -3.39
CA ALA A 191 10.29 -20.67 -2.69
C ALA A 191 9.00 -20.04 -2.13
N VAL A 192 7.82 -20.41 -2.64
CA VAL A 192 6.56 -19.72 -2.33
C VAL A 192 6.20 -19.84 -0.85
N VAL A 193 6.16 -21.08 -0.35
CA VAL A 193 5.87 -21.39 1.06
C VAL A 193 6.87 -20.73 2.01
N PRO A 194 8.21 -20.95 1.91
CA PRO A 194 9.15 -20.39 2.86
C PRO A 194 9.17 -18.86 2.86
N VAL A 195 9.06 -18.21 1.70
CA VAL A 195 9.02 -16.74 1.61
C VAL A 195 7.75 -16.20 2.27
N SER A 196 6.58 -16.81 1.98
CA SER A 196 5.30 -16.41 2.57
C SER A 196 5.33 -16.51 4.10
N PHE A 197 5.72 -17.67 4.65
CA PHE A 197 5.77 -17.90 6.09
C PHE A 197 6.82 -17.04 6.80
N LEU A 198 8.02 -16.89 6.23
CA LEU A 198 9.07 -16.07 6.85
C LEU A 198 8.67 -14.60 6.92
N ALA A 199 8.12 -14.06 5.82
CA ALA A 199 7.62 -12.69 5.80
C ALA A 199 6.45 -12.51 6.79
N ALA A 200 5.52 -13.47 6.85
CA ALA A 200 4.36 -13.39 7.74
C ALA A 200 4.77 -13.47 9.21
N ALA A 201 5.72 -14.34 9.55
CA ALA A 201 6.29 -14.44 10.89
C ALA A 201 7.01 -13.16 11.30
N LEU A 202 7.82 -12.59 10.41
CA LEU A 202 8.53 -11.34 10.65
C LEU A 202 7.56 -10.17 10.87
N LEU A 203 6.51 -10.07 10.05
CA LEU A 203 5.48 -9.04 10.19
C LEU A 203 4.69 -9.21 11.49
N THR A 204 4.29 -10.43 11.81
CA THR A 204 3.54 -10.75 13.03
C THR A 204 4.36 -10.40 14.27
N TRP A 205 5.63 -10.81 14.30
CA TRP A 205 6.56 -10.41 15.35
C TRP A 205 6.68 -8.89 15.45
N SER A 206 6.72 -8.18 14.30
CA SER A 206 6.77 -6.72 14.29
C SER A 206 5.63 -6.10 15.10
N PHE A 207 4.40 -6.51 14.80
CA PHE A 207 3.18 -6.02 15.42
C PHE A 207 3.05 -6.46 16.88
N LEU A 208 3.43 -7.69 17.23
CA LEU A 208 3.41 -8.15 18.62
C LEU A 208 4.29 -7.30 19.55
N VAL A 209 5.47 -6.90 19.07
CA VAL A 209 6.35 -5.98 19.82
C VAL A 209 5.69 -4.62 20.02
N ASP A 210 5.02 -4.09 18.98
CA ASP A 210 4.33 -2.78 19.06
C ASP A 210 3.13 -2.85 20.02
N ILE A 211 2.33 -3.93 19.95
CA ILE A 211 1.21 -4.19 20.86
C ILE A 211 1.70 -4.29 22.31
N ASN A 212 2.71 -5.10 22.59
CA ASN A 212 3.26 -5.24 23.95
C ASN A 212 3.84 -3.92 24.48
N TRP A 213 4.45 -3.11 23.62
CA TRP A 213 4.94 -1.79 24.01
C TRP A 213 3.79 -0.83 24.38
N LEU A 214 2.67 -0.86 23.62
CA LEU A 214 1.49 -0.03 23.89
C LEU A 214 0.79 -0.44 25.19
N LEU A 215 0.62 -1.75 25.40
CA LEU A 215 -0.02 -2.28 26.61
C LEU A 215 0.77 -1.93 27.88
N ARG A 216 2.10 -2.06 27.86
CA ARG A 216 2.98 -1.71 29.00
C ARG A 216 3.00 -0.22 29.36
N ARG A 217 2.50 0.66 28.48
CA ARG A 217 2.38 2.10 28.74
C ARG A 217 1.00 2.52 29.23
N THR A 218 0.03 1.62 29.12
CA THR A 218 -1.36 1.87 29.54
C THR A 218 -1.59 1.40 30.98
N GLU A 219 -0.74 0.49 31.48
CA GLU A 219 -0.57 0.17 32.90
C GLU A 219 0.25 1.25 33.63
#